data_AF-B1KDU0-F1
#
_entry.id   AF-B1KDU0-F1
#
_cell.length_a   1.000
_cell.length_b   1.000
_cell.length_c   1.000
_cell.angle_alpha   90.00
_cell.angle_beta   90.00
_cell.angle_gamma   90.00
#
_symmetry.space_group_name_H-M   'P 1'
#
loop_
_entity.id
_entity.type
_entity.pdbx_description
1 polymer ?
#
loop_
_entity_poly.entity_id
_entity_poly.type
_entity_poly.pdbx_seq_one_letter_code
_entity_poly.pdbx_strand_id
1 'polypeptide(L)'
;MDIHFQESSQVQETSKIQQFSPKIIGVADSTQYLVGAIDCKNNFVELNEEKRIRCFNSLAQAKDLLRSHQYKTVELEYQSAYDEMCGLPSCDNYKELIQL
;
A
#
# COMPACT_ATOMS: atom_id res chain seq x y z
N MET A 1 14.90 -44.49 21.32
CA MET A 1 15.78 -44.06 20.22
C MET A 1 15.03 -44.36 18.94
N ASP A 2 14.28 -43.39 18.41
CA ASP A 2 14.75 -42.44 17.37
C ASP A 2 14.17 -42.91 16.02
N ILE A 3 13.50 -42.16 15.15
CA ILE A 3 13.23 -40.74 14.95
C ILE A 3 11.94 -40.65 14.11
N HIS A 4 11.07 -39.70 14.44
CA HIS A 4 10.08 -39.14 13.51
C HIS A 4 10.79 -38.47 12.33
N PHE A 5 10.43 -38.76 11.08
CA PHE A 5 10.51 -37.73 10.04
C PHE A 5 9.45 -37.97 8.98
N GLN A 6 8.34 -37.24 9.11
CA GLN A 6 7.38 -37.00 8.05
C GLN A 6 8.07 -36.14 6.99
N GLU A 7 8.30 -36.70 5.81
CA GLU A 7 8.65 -35.91 4.64
C GLU A 7 7.49 -35.97 3.65
N SER A 8 6.65 -34.95 3.72
CA SER A 8 5.73 -34.54 2.66
C SER A 8 5.42 -33.07 2.91
N SER A 9 6.44 -32.23 2.79
CA SER A 9 6.23 -30.79 2.63
C SER A 9 5.53 -30.58 1.30
N GLN A 10 4.20 -30.64 1.34
CA GLN A 10 3.39 -30.02 0.33
C GLN A 10 3.69 -28.52 0.40
N VAL A 11 4.43 -28.02 -0.57
CA VAL A 11 4.48 -26.59 -0.86
C VAL A 11 3.11 -26.25 -1.44
N GLN A 12 2.13 -26.09 -0.54
CA GLN A 12 0.84 -25.54 -0.85
C GLN A 12 1.06 -24.05 -1.10
N GLU A 13 1.33 -23.73 -2.36
CA GLU A 13 1.20 -22.38 -2.93
C GLU A 13 -0.28 -22.01 -2.91
N THR A 14 -0.81 -21.82 -1.69
CA THR A 14 -2.12 -21.27 -1.46
C THR A 14 -2.01 -19.79 -1.75
N SER A 15 -2.41 -19.44 -2.97
CA SER A 15 -2.79 -18.11 -3.37
C SER A 15 -3.84 -17.58 -2.39
N LYS A 16 -3.39 -17.05 -1.26
CA LYS A 16 -4.21 -16.19 -0.43
C LYS A 16 -4.50 -14.99 -1.30
N ILE A 17 -5.76 -14.85 -1.72
CA ILE A 17 -6.30 -13.56 -2.18
C ILE A 17 -6.26 -12.65 -0.94
N GLN A 18 -5.08 -12.14 -0.61
CA GLN A 18 -4.97 -11.05 0.33
C GLN A 18 -5.60 -9.87 -0.38
N GLN A 19 -6.67 -9.38 0.20
CA GLN A 19 -7.44 -8.28 -0.33
C GLN A 19 -6.63 -6.99 -0.08
N PHE A 20 -5.65 -6.77 -0.94
CA PHE A 20 -4.82 -5.58 -0.93
C PHE A 20 -5.57 -4.47 -1.67
N SER A 21 -5.80 -3.36 -0.96
CA SER A 21 -6.42 -2.19 -1.57
C SER A 21 -5.32 -1.21 -1.95
N PRO A 22 -5.17 -0.84 -3.24
CA PRO A 22 -4.13 0.09 -3.65
C PRO A 22 -4.34 1.44 -2.97
N LYS A 23 -3.23 2.07 -2.57
CA LYS A 23 -3.25 3.35 -1.88
C LYS A 23 -2.07 4.23 -2.33
N ILE A 24 -2.35 5.52 -2.49
CA ILE A 24 -1.36 6.57 -2.69
C ILE A 24 -1.35 7.43 -1.43
N ILE A 25 -0.16 7.70 -0.89
CA ILE A 25 0.01 8.66 0.21
C ILE A 25 0.79 9.86 -0.34
N GLY A 26 0.15 11.03 -0.34
CA GLY A 26 0.80 12.31 -0.61
C GLY A 26 1.18 12.99 0.70
N VAL A 27 2.39 13.50 0.81
CA VAL A 27 2.81 14.29 1.98
C VAL A 27 2.65 15.76 1.64
N ALA A 28 1.87 16.52 2.41
CA ALA A 28 1.51 17.91 2.08
C ALA A 28 2.73 18.84 1.88
N ASP A 29 3.81 18.61 2.63
CA ASP A 29 5.08 19.35 2.56
C ASP A 29 6.09 18.77 1.55
N SER A 30 5.69 17.78 0.74
CA SER A 30 6.56 17.13 -0.23
C SER A 30 5.87 16.95 -1.58
N THR A 31 6.65 16.91 -2.66
CA THR A 31 6.15 16.52 -3.99
C THR A 31 6.14 15.00 -4.17
N GLN A 32 6.42 14.25 -3.12
CA GLN A 32 6.54 12.79 -3.18
C GLN A 32 5.21 12.11 -2.88
N TYR A 33 4.88 11.15 -3.73
CA TYR A 33 3.72 10.28 -3.64
C TYR A 33 4.21 8.85 -3.43
N LEU A 34 3.86 8.27 -2.29
CA LEU A 34 4.14 6.87 -1.96
C LEU A 34 3.03 6.02 -2.54
N VAL A 35 3.39 4.96 -3.26
CA VAL A 35 2.45 4.01 -3.87
C VAL A 35 2.67 2.64 -3.27
N GLY A 36 1.59 2.07 -2.75
CA GLY A 36 1.56 0.77 -2.11
C GLY A 36 0.13 0.24 -2.02
N ALA A 37 -0.10 -0.68 -1.10
CA ALA A 37 -1.40 -1.21 -0.76
C ALA A 37 -1.60 -1.27 0.76
N ILE A 38 -2.86 -1.32 1.17
CA ILE A 38 -3.24 -1.62 2.55
C ILE A 38 -3.51 -3.12 2.70
N ASP A 39 -2.86 -3.75 3.67
CA ASP A 39 -3.09 -5.15 4.03
C ASP A 39 -4.34 -5.31 4.93
N CYS A 40 -4.70 -6.56 5.25
CA CYS A 40 -5.84 -6.86 6.11
C CYS A 40 -5.68 -6.42 7.58
N LYS A 41 -4.49 -5.96 7.98
CA LYS A 41 -4.17 -5.44 9.31
C LYS A 41 -4.05 -3.91 9.30
N ASN A 42 -4.46 -3.26 8.20
CA ASN A 42 -4.37 -1.81 8.01
C ASN A 42 -2.92 -1.27 7.99
N ASN A 43 -1.95 -2.11 7.59
CA ASN A 43 -0.58 -1.68 7.36
C ASN A 43 -0.41 -1.25 5.90
N PHE A 44 0.38 -0.19 5.70
CA PHE A 44 0.82 0.22 4.37
C PHE A 44 2.04 -0.62 3.94
N VAL A 45 1.86 -1.38 2.86
CA VAL A 45 2.81 -2.36 2.32
C VAL A 45 2.98 -2.16 0.82
N GLU A 46 3.97 -2.83 0.20
CA GLU A 46 4.15 -2.83 -1.24
C GLU A 46 2.94 -3.40 -2.01
N LEU A 47 2.79 -2.98 -3.27
CA LEU A 47 1.87 -3.63 -4.20
C LEU A 47 2.32 -5.08 -4.42
N ASN A 48 1.39 -6.00 -4.69
CA ASN A 48 1.72 -7.41 -4.94
C ASN A 48 2.72 -7.62 -6.10
N GLU A 49 2.65 -6.73 -7.09
CA GLU A 49 3.42 -6.79 -8.32
C GLU A 49 4.80 -6.10 -8.18
N GLU A 50 4.99 -5.32 -7.11
CA GLU A 50 6.22 -4.59 -6.83
C GLU A 50 6.97 -5.21 -5.64
N LYS A 51 8.30 -5.13 -5.67
CA LYS A 51 9.13 -5.68 -4.57
C LYS A 51 9.29 -4.73 -3.39
N ARG A 52 8.90 -3.46 -3.55
CA ARG A 52 9.10 -2.35 -2.61
C ARG A 52 8.07 -1.26 -2.86
N ILE A 53 7.78 -0.47 -1.83
CA ILE A 53 7.07 0.81 -1.97
C ILE A 53 7.76 1.68 -3.02
N ARG A 54 6.97 2.26 -3.93
CA ARG A 54 7.48 3.15 -4.97
C ARG A 54 7.17 4.59 -4.60
N CYS A 55 8.15 5.46 -4.79
CA CYS A 55 8.01 6.91 -4.61
C CYS A 55 7.99 7.57 -5.99
N PHE A 56 7.00 8.44 -6.22
CA PHE A 56 6.88 9.23 -7.44
C PHE A 56 6.87 10.72 -7.12
N ASN A 57 7.36 11.54 -8.04
CA ASN A 57 7.36 13.00 -7.87
C ASN A 57 6.08 13.67 -8.39
N SER A 58 5.14 12.86 -8.90
CA SER A 58 3.86 13.35 -9.39
C SER A 58 2.78 12.30 -9.23
N LEU A 59 1.56 12.78 -8.96
CA LEU A 59 0.38 11.93 -8.90
C LEU A 59 0.10 11.24 -10.24
N ALA A 60 0.43 11.89 -11.37
CA ALA A 60 0.25 11.30 -12.69
C ALA A 60 1.09 10.02 -12.87
N GLN A 61 2.37 10.04 -12.50
CA GLN A 61 3.24 8.86 -12.57
C GLN A 61 2.75 7.73 -11.65
N ALA A 62 2.27 8.08 -10.45
CA ALA A 62 1.68 7.10 -9.54
C ALA A 62 0.43 6.44 -10.13
N LYS A 63 -0.46 7.23 -10.76
CA LYS A 63 -1.65 6.73 -11.46
C LYS A 63 -1.28 5.83 -12.64
N ASP A 64 -0.29 6.22 -13.45
CA ASP A 64 0.13 5.44 -14.60
C ASP A 64 0.71 4.07 -14.21
N LEU A 65 1.46 3.99 -13.10
CA LEU A 65 1.90 2.71 -12.54
C LEU A 65 0.70 1.84 -12.14
N LEU A 66 -0.30 2.42 -11.46
CA LEU A 66 -1.45 1.63 -11.02
C LEU A 66 -2.33 1.18 -12.20
N ARG A 67 -2.47 2.02 -13.24
CA ARG A 67 -3.11 1.64 -14.50
C ARG A 67 -2.38 0.50 -15.20
N SER A 68 -1.04 0.51 -15.20
CA SER A 68 -0.27 -0.59 -15.82
C SER A 68 -0.51 -1.93 -15.13
N HIS A 69 -0.85 -1.89 -13.85
CA HIS A 69 -1.23 -3.05 -13.03
C HIS A 69 -2.74 -3.34 -13.04
N GLN A 70 -3.51 -2.70 -13.92
CA GLN A 70 -4.96 -2.93 -14.11
C GLN A 70 -5.84 -2.57 -12.90
N TYR A 71 -5.33 -1.75 -11.97
CA TYR A 71 -6.15 -1.16 -10.93
C TYR A 71 -7.10 -0.13 -11.55
N LYS A 72 -8.38 -0.15 -11.13
CA LYS A 72 -9.42 0.77 -11.63
C LYS A 72 -9.64 1.98 -10.75
N THR A 73 -9.38 1.81 -9.45
CA THR A 73 -9.60 2.82 -8.43
C THR A 73 -8.48 2.75 -7.42
N VAL A 74 -8.14 3.89 -6.82
CA VAL A 74 -7.13 3.99 -5.77
C VAL A 74 -7.55 5.01 -4.72
N GLU A 75 -7.27 4.72 -3.46
CA GLU A 75 -7.41 5.70 -2.38
C GLU A 75 -6.18 6.60 -2.35
N LEU A 76 -6.36 7.91 -2.49
CA LEU A 76 -5.34 8.92 -2.25
C LEU A 76 -5.56 9.53 -0.87
N GLU A 77 -4.56 9.44 0.00
CA GLU A 77 -4.56 10.08 1.31
C GLU A 77 -3.48 11.16 1.35
N TYR A 78 -3.85 12.37 1.77
CA TYR A 78 -2.90 13.43 2.05
C TYR A 78 -2.62 13.52 3.54
N GLN A 79 -1.34 13.35 3.90
CA GLN A 79 -0.86 13.44 5.27
C GLN A 79 -0.05 14.72 5.45
N SER A 80 -0.33 15.45 6.53
CA SER A 80 0.41 16.65 6.93
C SER A 80 1.23 16.35 8.19
N ALA A 81 2.50 16.75 8.20
CA ALA A 81 3.33 16.64 9.40
C ALA A 81 2.90 17.62 10.51
N TYR A 82 2.10 18.64 10.15
CA TYR A 82 1.61 19.64 11.09
C TYR A 82 0.58 19.09 12.08
N ASP A 83 -0.23 18.12 11.64
CA ASP A 83 -1.28 17.55 12.48
C ASP A 83 -0.67 16.83 13.70
N GLU A 84 0.47 16.16 13.53
CA GLU A 84 1.16 15.47 14.64
C GLU A 84 1.95 16.42 15.54
N MET A 85 2.60 17.44 14.99
CA MET A 85 3.48 18.34 15.75
C MET A 85 2.72 19.38 16.60
N CYS A 86 1.46 19.67 16.31
CA CYS A 86 0.62 20.57 17.09
C CYS A 86 -0.23 19.87 18.17
N GLY A 87 -0.12 18.55 18.33
CA GLY A 87 -0.91 17.79 19.30
C GLY A 87 -2.42 17.87 19.06
N LEU A 88 -2.82 18.26 17.84
CA LEU A 88 -4.19 18.16 17.40
C LEU A 88 -4.47 16.67 17.14
N PRO A 89 -5.66 16.14 17.46
CA PRO A 89 -6.04 14.83 16.95
C PRO A 89 -5.86 14.93 15.44
N SER A 90 -5.07 14.03 14.84
CA SER A 90 -4.70 14.07 13.43
C SER A 90 -5.94 14.45 12.63
N CYS A 91 -6.01 15.71 12.18
CA CYS A 91 -7.21 16.25 11.58
C CYS A 91 -7.43 15.36 10.36
N ASP A 92 -8.57 14.66 10.31
CA ASP A 92 -8.81 13.53 9.40
C ASP A 92 -8.05 13.70 8.09
N ASN A 93 -6.99 12.90 7.90
CA ASN A 93 -6.16 12.97 6.69
C ASN A 93 -7.10 13.00 5.49
N TYR A 94 -6.94 13.97 4.59
CA TYR A 94 -7.85 14.09 3.46
C TYR A 94 -7.73 12.83 2.60
N LYS A 95 -8.82 12.07 2.47
CA LYS A 95 -8.89 10.85 1.66
C LYS A 95 -9.82 11.06 0.49
N GLU A 96 -9.37 10.63 -0.68
CA GLU A 96 -10.14 10.71 -1.91
C GLU A 96 -10.02 9.40 -2.68
N LEU A 97 -11.15 8.85 -3.11
CA LEU A 97 -11.16 7.71 -4.03
C LEU A 97 -11.08 8.22 -5.46
N ILE A 98 -9.99 7.89 -6.15
CA ILE A 98 -9.74 8.35 -7.50
C ILE A 98 -9.91 7.19 -8.49
N GLN A 99 -10.55 7.48 -9.62
CA GLN A 99 -10.58 6.57 -10.77
C GLN A 99 -9.28 6.71 -11.58
N LEU A 100 -8.71 5.56 -11.92
CA LEU A 100 -7.47 5.44 -12.69
C LEU A 100 -7.79 5.41 -14.17
#